data_AF-A0A562L9P7-F1
#
_entry.id   AF-A0A562L9P7-F1
#
_cell.length_a   1.000
_cell.length_b   1.000
_cell.length_c   1.000
_cell.angle_alpha   90.00
_cell.angle_beta   90.00
_cell.angle_gamma   90.00
#
_symmetry.space_group_name_H-M   'P 1'
#
loop_
_entity.id
_entity.type
_entity.pdbx_description
1 polymer ?
#
loop_
_entity_poly.entity_id
_entity_poly.type
_entity_poly.pdbx_seq_one_letter_code
_entity_poly.pdbx_strand_id
1 'polypeptide(L)'
;MLHERVRVRLGELSRRLGGADWLDGAFSAGDLMMVTVLRRLNTSGLLDEFPDIAAYVARGEARPAFRRAFAAQLAVFTATSRP
;
A
#
# COMPACT_ATOMS: atom_id res chain seq x y z
N MET A 1 -18.74 -12.96 0.31
CA MET A 1 -17.94 -13.71 1.31
C MET A 1 -16.54 -13.12 1.55
N LEU A 2 -15.56 -13.19 0.63
CA LEU A 2 -14.20 -12.64 0.88
C LEU A 2 -14.07 -11.14 0.57
N HIS A 3 -14.43 -10.72 -0.65
CA HIS A 3 -14.32 -9.31 -1.07
C HIS A 3 -15.12 -8.36 -0.14
N GLU A 4 -16.31 -8.76 0.29
CA GLU A 4 -17.10 -8.00 1.27
C GLU A 4 -16.38 -7.85 2.61
N ARG A 5 -15.73 -8.91 3.11
CA ARG A 5 -14.94 -8.83 4.34
C ARG A 5 -13.73 -7.91 4.18
N VAL A 6 -13.10 -7.92 3.01
CA VAL A 6 -12.00 -6.98 2.70
C VAL A 6 -12.54 -5.55 2.68
N ARG A 7 -13.68 -5.28 2.03
CA ARG A 7 -14.32 -3.96 2.03
C ARG A 7 -14.64 -3.46 3.44
N VAL A 8 -15.14 -4.33 4.32
CA VAL A 8 -15.38 -3.97 5.72
C VAL A 8 -14.09 -3.51 6.40
N ARG A 9 -12.98 -4.24 6.23
CA ARG A 9 -11.67 -3.85 6.81
C ARG A 9 -11.08 -2.59 6.16
N LEU A 10 -11.24 -2.41 4.86
CA LEU A 10 -10.83 -1.19 4.17
C LEU A 10 -11.63 0.02 4.66
N GLY A 11 -12.94 -0.13 4.89
CA GLY A 11 -13.78 0.93 5.46
C GLY A 11 -13.41 1.29 6.90
N GLU A 12 -13.01 0.31 7.72
CA GLU A 12 -12.47 0.59 9.06
C GLU A 12 -11.13 1.31 9.01
N LEU A 13 -10.23 0.90 8.12
CA LEU A 13 -8.94 1.55 7.93
C LEU A 13 -9.10 2.98 7.42
N SER A 14 -10.01 3.21 6.47
CA SER A 14 -10.36 4.52 5.92
C SER A 14 -10.82 5.46 7.04
N ARG A 15 -11.78 5.00 7.87
CA ARG A 15 -12.22 5.74 9.05
C ARG A 15 -11.08 6.02 10.03
N ARG A 16 -10.17 5.07 10.25
CA ARG A 16 -9.02 5.24 11.16
C ARG A 16 -8.00 6.23 10.64
N LEU A 17 -7.77 6.29 9.32
CA LEU A 17 -6.92 7.30 8.72
C LEU A 17 -7.58 8.68 8.86
N GLY A 18 -8.88 8.80 8.59
CA GLY A 18 -9.66 10.00 8.92
C GLY A 18 -9.09 11.30 8.35
N GLY A 19 -8.36 11.24 7.22
CA GLY A 19 -7.66 12.36 6.60
C GLY A 19 -6.22 12.58 7.07
N ALA A 20 -5.72 11.82 8.04
CA ALA A 20 -4.32 11.82 8.43
C ALA A 20 -3.42 11.25 7.32
N ASP A 21 -2.20 11.76 7.25
CA ASP A 21 -1.22 11.28 6.26
C ASP A 21 -0.76 9.84 6.54
N TRP A 22 -0.63 9.46 7.82
CA TRP A 22 -0.12 8.18 8.33
C TRP A 22 -0.95 7.66 9.49
N LEU A 23 -0.75 6.39 9.85
CA LEU A 23 -1.53 5.69 10.88
C LEU A 23 -1.40 6.33 12.26
N ASP A 24 -0.20 6.75 12.65
CA ASP A 24 0.08 7.24 14.00
C ASP A 24 0.91 8.54 13.99
N GLY A 25 0.40 9.53 13.26
CA GLY A 25 1.03 10.83 13.12
C GLY A 25 2.20 10.81 12.14
N ALA A 26 3.41 10.58 12.62
CA ALA A 26 4.58 10.49 11.76
C ALA A 26 4.65 9.11 11.06
N PHE A 27 5.31 9.05 9.89
CA PHE A 27 5.54 7.79 9.20
C PHE A 27 6.29 6.80 10.09
N SER A 28 5.78 5.58 10.18
CA SER A 28 6.27 4.53 11.05
C SER A 28 6.50 3.21 10.31
N ALA A 29 7.04 2.21 11.02
CA ALA A 29 7.12 0.84 10.51
C ALA A 29 5.72 0.25 10.23
N GLY A 30 4.70 0.65 11.00
CA GLY A 30 3.32 0.25 10.75
C GLY A 30 2.84 0.69 9.37
N ASP A 31 3.20 1.90 8.95
CA ASP A 31 2.83 2.41 7.64
C ASP A 31 3.52 1.64 6.51
N LEU A 32 4.83 1.36 6.67
CA LEU A 32 5.59 0.54 5.73
C LEU A 32 4.93 -0.83 5.51
N MET A 33 4.56 -1.51 6.60
CA MET A 33 3.90 -2.82 6.54
C MET A 33 2.53 -2.70 5.88
N MET A 34 1.73 -1.71 6.29
CA MET A 34 0.37 -1.53 5.77
C MET A 34 0.35 -1.20 4.27
N VAL A 35 1.21 -0.28 3.82
CA VAL A 35 1.36 0.02 2.39
C VAL A 35 1.74 -1.24 1.61
N THR A 36 2.67 -2.05 2.13
CA THR A 36 3.10 -3.30 1.48
C THR A 36 1.94 -4.30 1.35
N VAL A 37 1.10 -4.44 2.38
CA VAL A 37 -0.08 -5.31 2.35
C VAL A 37 -1.11 -4.80 1.33
N LEU A 38 -1.41 -3.49 1.36
CA LEU A 38 -2.44 -2.89 0.50
C LEU A 38 -2.07 -2.94 -0.98
N ARG A 39 -0.79 -2.81 -1.35
CA ARG A 39 -0.33 -2.92 -2.76
C ARG A 39 -0.70 -4.23 -3.43
N ARG A 40 -0.92 -5.31 -2.66
CA ARG A 40 -1.38 -6.61 -3.20
C ARG A 40 -2.80 -6.55 -3.75
N LEU A 41 -3.57 -5.52 -3.39
CA LEU A 41 -4.93 -5.29 -3.86
C LEU A 41 -4.98 -4.47 -5.17
N ASN A 42 -3.85 -3.98 -5.68
CA ASN A 42 -3.82 -3.19 -6.91
C ASN A 42 -4.42 -3.92 -8.12
N THR A 43 -4.32 -5.25 -8.18
CA THR A 43 -4.85 -6.05 -9.29
C THR A 43 -6.31 -6.47 -9.12
N SER A 44 -6.92 -6.26 -7.95
CA SER A 44 -8.31 -6.66 -7.68
C SER A 44 -9.33 -5.55 -7.95
N GLY A 45 -8.90 -4.31 -8.19
CA GLY A 45 -9.78 -3.14 -8.34
C GLY A 45 -10.39 -2.66 -7.01
N LEU A 46 -10.12 -3.32 -5.88
CA LEU A 46 -10.72 -2.95 -4.59
C LEU A 46 -10.25 -1.60 -4.05
N LEU A 47 -9.02 -1.17 -4.38
CA LEU A 47 -8.53 0.14 -3.93
C LEU A 47 -9.23 1.31 -4.64
N ASP A 48 -9.78 1.07 -5.83
CA ASP A 48 -10.50 2.10 -6.59
C ASP A 48 -11.80 2.53 -5.87
N GLU A 49 -12.34 1.66 -5.01
CA GLU A 49 -13.50 1.97 -4.15
C GLU A 49 -13.14 2.84 -2.93
N PHE A 50 -11.84 3.00 -2.60
CA PHE A 50 -11.35 3.68 -1.40
C PHE A 50 -10.24 4.69 -1.74
N PRO A 51 -10.59 5.88 -2.27
CA PRO A 51 -9.62 6.86 -2.79
C PRO A 51 -8.64 7.40 -1.72
N ASP A 52 -9.06 7.46 -0.47
CA ASP A 52 -8.22 7.86 0.66
C ASP A 52 -7.15 6.80 0.98
N ILE A 53 -7.49 5.51 0.91
CA ILE A 53 -6.56 4.40 1.04
C ILE A 53 -5.61 4.36 -0.17
N ALA A 54 -6.12 4.58 -1.37
CA ALA A 54 -5.29 4.67 -2.58
C ALA A 54 -4.27 5.82 -2.46
N ALA A 55 -4.70 6.99 -1.97
CA ALA A 55 -3.80 8.12 -1.73
C ALA A 55 -2.76 7.81 -0.65
N TYR A 56 -3.14 7.12 0.42
CA TYR A 56 -2.23 6.64 1.46
C TYR A 56 -1.14 5.70 0.91
N VAL A 57 -1.51 4.74 0.05
CA VAL A 57 -0.57 3.86 -0.65
C VAL A 57 0.37 4.66 -1.55
N ALA A 58 -0.18 5.56 -2.38
CA ALA A 58 0.59 6.37 -3.30
C ALA A 58 1.61 7.27 -2.57
N ARG A 59 1.24 7.86 -1.42
CA ARG A 59 2.18 8.60 -0.57
C ARG A 59 3.34 7.71 -0.10
N GLY A 60 3.05 6.48 0.31
CA GLY A 60 4.05 5.49 0.70
C GLY A 60 5.02 5.16 -0.45
N GLU A 61 4.49 4.91 -1.64
CA GLU A 61 5.26 4.58 -2.85
C GLU A 61 6.10 5.76 -3.36
N ALA A 62 5.65 6.99 -3.14
CA ALA A 62 6.37 8.20 -3.52
C ALA A 62 7.64 8.46 -2.68
N ARG A 63 7.76 7.82 -1.50
CA ARG A 63 8.92 8.01 -0.62
C ARG A 63 10.22 7.59 -1.32
N PRO A 64 11.31 8.38 -1.23
CA PRO A 64 12.59 8.03 -1.84
C PRO A 64 13.13 6.66 -1.41
N ALA A 65 12.94 6.29 -0.14
CA ALA A 65 13.36 4.98 0.37
C ALA A 65 12.59 3.83 -0.30
N PHE A 66 11.30 3.98 -0.55
CA PHE A 66 10.49 2.98 -1.24
C PHE A 66 10.99 2.81 -2.68
N ARG A 67 11.18 3.91 -3.42
CA ARG A 67 11.67 3.87 -4.81
C ARG A 67 13.03 3.18 -4.93
N ARG A 68 13.96 3.46 -4.00
CA ARG A 68 15.26 2.79 -3.96
C ARG A 68 15.13 1.29 -3.69
N ALA A 69 14.30 0.90 -2.70
CA ALA A 69 14.08 -0.51 -2.39
C ALA A 69 13.42 -1.26 -3.55
N PHE A 70 12.43 -0.63 -4.22
CA PHE A 70 11.76 -1.18 -5.39
C PHE A 70 12.74 -1.35 -6.56
N ALA A 71 13.60 -0.37 -6.83
CA ALA A 71 14.62 -0.47 -7.87
C ALA A 71 15.60 -1.62 -7.59
N ALA A 72 16.04 -1.79 -6.33
CA ALA A 72 16.93 -2.87 -5.94
C ALA A 72 16.30 -4.25 -6.15
N GLN A 73 15.06 -4.49 -5.69
CA GLN A 73 14.39 -5.78 -5.90
C GLN A 73 14.05 -6.04 -7.38
N LEU A 74 13.73 -4.99 -8.14
CA LEU A 74 13.48 -5.11 -9.58
C LEU A 74 14.75 -5.54 -10.32
N ALA A 75 15.91 -4.97 -9.98
CA ALA A 75 17.19 -5.35 -10.59
C ALA A 75 17.51 -6.84 -10.36
N VAL A 76 17.29 -7.35 -9.14
CA VAL A 76 17.46 -8.78 -8.83
C VAL A 76 16.49 -9.61 -9.64
N PHE A 77 15.19 -9.27 -9.63
CA PHE A 77 14.18 -9.98 -10.41
C PHE A 77 14.57 -10.07 -11.88
N THR A 78 14.87 -8.94 -12.55
CA THR A 78 15.26 -8.90 -13.96
C THR A 78 16.53 -9.71 -14.26
N ALA A 79 17.52 -9.72 -13.35
CA ALA A 79 18.73 -10.51 -13.52
C ALA A 79 18.44 -12.03 -13.45
N THR A 80 17.52 -12.45 -12.59
CA THR A 80 17.17 -13.87 -12.37
C THR A 80 16.06 -14.41 -13.28
N SER A 81 15.26 -13.53 -13.89
CA SER A 81 14.14 -13.91 -14.78
C SER A 81 14.54 -14.08 -16.24
N ARG A 82 15.83 -13.91 -16.58
CA ARG A 82 16.35 -14.22 -17.92
C ARG A 82 16.52 -15.75 -18.04
N PRO A 83 16.02 -16.40 -19.10
CA PRO A 83 16.15 -17.85 -19.30
C PRO A 83 17.61 -18.30 -19.41
#